data_AF-A0A517TZJ8-F1
#
_entry.id   AF-A0A517TZJ8-F1
#
_cell.length_a   1.000
_cell.length_b   1.000
_cell.length_c   1.000
_cell.angle_alpha   90.00
_cell.angle_beta   90.00
_cell.angle_gamma   90.00
#
_symmetry.space_group_name_H-M   'P 1'
#
loop_
_entity.id
_entity.type
_entity.pdbx_description
1 polymer ?
#
loop_
_entity_poly.entity_id
_entity_poly.type
_entity_poly.pdbx_seq_one_letter_code
_entity_poly.pdbx_strand_id
1 'polypeptide(L)'
;MQPYYTHGSSRVMTPERRAKLCELLAESHTLEEASEAIGVSIRTVQRERKRDEDFDHEVLLALQKTPDPLQLMEQAARTHWRAAAWLLERRNPEEYARKPVNATSAKKVATALRFVQEMALEAVPAEFHEVLYKHVQAAIDEAFRHCFPTMGKWGTPKFPRLPLETPLADVQPCNQREANVRILPDCGDALRPSSPTTPPSDVALRSPVGRVEAAERQAQEVARRAAVAELKRLLTEQSPAELSPKTREATPVACDTPPVDPLYVSFEEGEAVLTQQAHEREQRQSHLEFRRAFDDAEQRPCVFFPSTAAVQQPPKPGARRQERQKARAAEKKAKAARKRAQAQRRRAA
;
A
#
# COMPACT_ATOMS: atom_id res chain seq x y z
N MET A 1 -9.75 11.97 72.48
CA MET A 1 -9.64 10.51 72.34
C MET A 1 -8.91 10.21 71.05
N GLN A 2 -7.63 9.81 71.14
CA GLN A 2 -6.88 9.34 69.97
C GLN A 2 -7.25 7.88 69.73
N PRO A 3 -7.69 7.48 68.53
CA PRO A 3 -7.95 6.08 68.21
C PRO A 3 -6.61 5.32 68.24
N TYR A 4 -6.49 4.41 69.19
CA TYR A 4 -5.35 3.51 69.31
C TYR A 4 -5.33 2.59 68.09
N TYR A 5 -4.38 2.79 67.19
CA TYR A 5 -4.10 1.88 66.09
C TYR A 5 -3.52 0.60 66.69
N THR A 6 -4.37 -0.38 66.96
CA THR A 6 -3.92 -1.76 67.13
C THR A 6 -3.12 -2.12 65.89
N HIS A 7 -1.96 -2.75 66.08
CA HIS A 7 -1.07 -3.22 65.01
C HIS A 7 -1.78 -4.34 64.23
N GLY A 8 -2.78 -3.94 63.44
CA GLY A 8 -3.47 -4.78 62.48
C GLY A 8 -2.49 -5.12 61.39
N SER A 9 -2.44 -6.41 61.04
CA SER A 9 -1.77 -6.92 59.85
C SER A 9 -1.80 -5.89 58.73
N SER A 10 -0.62 -5.37 58.35
CA SER A 10 -0.48 -4.33 57.33
C SER A 10 -1.38 -4.67 56.16
N ARG A 11 -2.34 -3.78 55.84
CA ARG A 11 -3.31 -4.05 54.79
C ARG A 11 -2.54 -4.33 53.50
N VAL A 12 -2.83 -5.48 52.89
CA VAL A 12 -2.19 -5.91 51.64
C VAL A 12 -2.43 -4.89 50.52
N MET A 13 -3.53 -4.12 50.60
CA MET A 13 -3.88 -3.06 49.65
C MET A 13 -3.54 -1.68 50.22
N THR A 14 -2.35 -1.17 49.87
CA THR A 14 -1.97 0.22 50.14
C THR A 14 -2.68 1.18 49.17
N PRO A 15 -2.89 2.46 49.52
CA PRO A 15 -3.52 3.42 48.62
C PRO A 15 -2.76 3.58 47.29
N GLU A 16 -1.44 3.48 47.30
CA GLU A 16 -0.60 3.48 46.10
C GLU A 16 -0.93 2.32 45.15
N ARG A 17 -1.18 1.12 45.71
CA ARG A 17 -1.60 -0.06 44.92
C ARG A 17 -3.00 0.11 44.34
N ARG A 18 -3.90 0.81 45.04
CA ARG A 18 -5.24 1.14 44.53
C ARG A 18 -5.16 2.07 43.33
N ALA A 19 -4.40 3.17 43.46
CA ALA A 19 -4.18 4.12 42.39
C ALA A 19 -3.58 3.45 41.15
N LYS A 20 -2.55 2.62 41.34
CA LYS A 20 -1.91 1.85 40.25
C LYS A 20 -2.86 0.84 39.60
N LEU A 21 -3.77 0.21 40.37
CA LEU A 21 -4.79 -0.68 39.82
C LEU A 21 -5.75 0.10 38.91
N CYS A 22 -6.26 1.24 39.39
CA CYS A 22 -7.15 2.10 38.62
C CYS A 22 -6.49 2.65 37.35
N GLU A 23 -5.19 2.97 37.40
CA GLU A 23 -4.39 3.36 36.24
C GLU A 23 -4.33 2.24 35.19
N LEU A 24 -3.95 1.02 35.58
CA LEU A 24 -3.89 -0.13 34.66
C LEU A 24 -5.25 -0.48 34.05
N LEU A 25 -6.33 -0.35 34.83
CA LEU A 25 -7.70 -0.54 34.33
C LEU A 25 -8.08 0.53 33.31
N ALA A 26 -7.68 1.79 33.53
CA ALA A 26 -7.88 2.86 32.56
C ALA A 26 -7.07 2.64 31.26
N GLU A 27 -5.92 1.97 31.36
CA GLU A 27 -5.12 1.49 30.22
C GLU A 27 -5.67 0.19 29.60
N SER A 28 -6.90 -0.21 29.94
CA SER A 28 -7.61 -1.34 29.34
C SER A 28 -7.10 -2.74 29.70
N HIS A 29 -6.32 -2.86 30.76
CA HIS A 29 -5.99 -4.17 31.31
C HIS A 29 -7.24 -4.78 31.95
N THR A 30 -7.37 -6.10 31.87
CA THR A 30 -8.42 -6.79 32.63
C THR A 30 -8.12 -6.71 34.14
N LEU A 31 -9.17 -6.82 34.96
CA LEU A 31 -9.01 -6.78 36.42
C LEU A 31 -8.06 -7.88 36.94
N GLU A 32 -8.03 -9.03 36.25
CA GLU A 32 -7.11 -10.14 36.54
C GLU A 32 -5.66 -9.74 36.26
N GLU A 33 -5.37 -9.27 35.04
CA GLU A 33 -4.02 -8.84 34.63
C GLU A 33 -3.50 -7.68 35.49
N ALA A 34 -4.36 -6.68 35.77
CA ALA A 34 -4.01 -5.56 36.62
C ALA A 34 -3.69 -6.00 38.05
N SER A 35 -4.44 -6.96 38.60
CA SER A 35 -4.19 -7.51 39.94
C SER A 35 -2.89 -8.30 40.00
N GLU A 36 -2.59 -9.09 38.95
CA GLU A 36 -1.35 -9.84 38.82
C GLU A 36 -0.13 -8.91 38.71
N ALA A 37 -0.22 -7.84 37.91
CA ALA A 37 0.84 -6.85 37.73
C ALA A 37 1.22 -6.12 39.03
N ILE A 38 0.27 -5.97 39.96
CA ILE A 38 0.49 -5.34 41.27
C ILE A 38 0.91 -6.37 42.33
N GLY A 39 0.79 -7.66 42.03
CA GLY A 39 1.09 -8.75 42.96
C GLY A 39 0.02 -8.94 44.05
N VAL A 40 -1.24 -8.62 43.74
CA VAL A 40 -2.37 -8.78 44.67
C VAL A 40 -3.38 -9.77 44.10
N SER A 41 -3.85 -10.72 44.91
CA SER A 41 -4.85 -11.68 44.43
C SER A 41 -6.17 -10.97 44.08
N ILE A 42 -6.84 -11.41 43.01
CA ILE A 42 -8.15 -10.88 42.61
C ILE A 42 -9.20 -10.94 43.74
N ARG A 43 -9.13 -11.99 44.60
CA ARG A 43 -10.02 -12.12 45.77
C ARG A 43 -9.80 -10.99 46.78
N THR A 44 -8.56 -10.54 46.94
CA THR A 44 -8.24 -9.38 47.80
C THR A 44 -8.83 -8.11 47.22
N VAL A 45 -8.68 -7.87 45.90
CA VAL A 45 -9.30 -6.72 45.22
C VAL A 45 -10.82 -6.71 45.42
N GLN A 46 -11.49 -7.85 45.19
CA GLN A 46 -12.94 -7.98 45.36
C GLN A 46 -13.40 -7.75 46.81
N ARG A 47 -12.62 -8.20 47.80
CA ARG A 47 -12.92 -7.94 49.22
C ARG A 47 -12.78 -6.47 49.57
N GLU A 48 -11.75 -5.80 49.06
CA GLU A 48 -11.54 -4.37 49.28
C GLU A 48 -12.62 -3.53 48.59
N ARG A 49 -13.04 -3.88 47.36
CA ARG A 49 -14.19 -3.23 46.68
C ARG A 49 -15.48 -3.35 47.48
N LYS A 50 -15.74 -4.50 48.11
CA LYS A 50 -16.92 -4.68 48.98
C LYS A 50 -16.83 -3.92 50.30
N ARG A 51 -15.62 -3.55 50.73
CA ARG A 51 -15.36 -2.94 52.03
C ARG A 51 -15.34 -1.42 51.95
N ASP A 52 -14.73 -0.88 50.88
CA ASP A 52 -14.54 0.54 50.67
C ASP A 52 -15.28 0.95 49.39
N GLU A 53 -16.43 1.62 49.53
CA GLU A 53 -17.31 2.02 48.42
C GLU A 53 -16.65 3.02 47.47
N ASP A 54 -15.84 3.94 47.99
CA ASP A 54 -15.09 4.92 47.19
C ASP A 54 -14.15 4.22 46.20
N PHE A 55 -13.47 3.15 46.66
CA PHE A 55 -12.59 2.36 45.82
C PHE A 55 -13.35 1.57 44.75
N ASP A 56 -14.55 1.08 45.08
CA ASP A 56 -15.42 0.44 44.09
C ASP A 56 -15.83 1.42 43.00
N HIS A 57 -16.18 2.65 43.39
CA HIS A 57 -16.52 3.72 42.44
C HIS A 57 -15.34 4.09 41.53
N GLU A 58 -14.14 4.24 42.08
CA GLU A 58 -12.92 4.48 41.29
C GLU A 58 -12.65 3.37 40.27
N VAL A 59 -12.82 2.11 40.66
CA VAL A 59 -12.66 0.96 39.77
C VAL A 59 -13.72 0.96 38.67
N LEU A 60 -14.98 1.30 38.98
CA LEU A 60 -16.04 1.42 37.99
C LEU A 60 -15.77 2.57 37.00
N LEU A 61 -15.31 3.72 37.49
CA LEU A 61 -14.91 4.84 36.63
C LEU A 61 -13.74 4.46 35.72
N ALA A 62 -12.75 3.72 36.25
CA ALA A 62 -11.63 3.24 35.45
C ALA A 62 -12.09 2.25 34.36
N LEU A 63 -13.03 1.35 34.67
CA LEU A 63 -13.60 0.41 33.70
C LEU A 63 -14.49 1.09 32.64
N GLN A 64 -15.09 2.23 32.95
CA GLN A 64 -15.87 3.02 31.99
C GLN A 64 -14.99 3.83 31.03
N LYS A 65 -13.73 4.09 31.37
CA LYS A 65 -12.81 4.76 30.44
C LYS A 65 -12.63 3.87 29.22
N THR A 66 -12.98 4.43 28.06
CA THR A 66 -12.82 3.72 26.80
C THR A 66 -11.32 3.57 26.52
N PRO A 67 -10.87 2.34 26.20
CA PRO A 67 -9.51 2.09 25.76
C PRO A 67 -9.06 3.05 24.68
N ASP A 68 -7.78 3.44 24.69
CA ASP A 68 -7.19 4.04 23.50
C ASP A 68 -7.28 3.01 22.36
N PRO A 69 -8.06 3.27 21.29
CA PRO A 69 -8.24 2.31 20.20
C PRO A 69 -6.91 1.95 19.51
N LEU A 70 -5.91 2.83 19.58
CA LEU A 70 -4.58 2.55 19.03
C LEU A 70 -3.87 1.43 19.81
N GLN A 71 -3.90 1.48 21.15
CA GLN A 71 -3.27 0.45 21.99
C GLN A 71 -3.95 -0.91 21.79
N LEU A 72 -5.29 -0.94 21.72
CA LEU A 72 -6.02 -2.17 21.41
C LEU A 72 -5.62 -2.74 20.06
N MET A 73 -5.47 -1.89 19.04
CA MET A 73 -5.06 -2.31 17.71
C MET A 73 -3.62 -2.84 17.72
N GLU A 74 -2.71 -2.22 18.46
CA GLU A 74 -1.32 -2.67 18.62
C GLU A 74 -1.25 -4.04 19.31
N GLN A 75 -2.03 -4.24 20.37
CA GLN A 75 -2.14 -5.54 21.04
C GLN A 75 -2.70 -6.61 20.09
N ALA A 76 -3.77 -6.29 19.35
CA ALA A 76 -4.35 -7.17 18.36
C ALA A 76 -3.38 -7.50 17.21
N ALA A 77 -2.52 -6.55 16.81
CA ALA A 77 -1.52 -6.76 15.77
C ALA A 77 -0.45 -7.79 16.15
N ARG A 78 -0.19 -8.01 17.45
CA ARG A 78 0.75 -9.05 17.91
C ARG A 78 0.26 -10.46 17.65
N THR A 79 -1.06 -10.67 17.58
CA THR A 79 -1.69 -11.98 17.43
C THR A 79 -2.39 -12.17 16.08
N HIS A 80 -2.88 -11.08 15.48
CA HIS A 80 -3.67 -11.10 14.25
C HIS A 80 -2.98 -10.32 13.13
N TRP A 81 -2.61 -11.04 12.06
CA TRP A 81 -1.95 -10.46 10.89
C TRP A 81 -2.79 -9.38 10.19
N ARG A 82 -4.13 -9.43 10.27
CA ARG A 82 -5.00 -8.40 9.68
C ARG A 82 -4.90 -7.07 10.42
N ALA A 83 -4.84 -7.10 11.75
CA ALA A 83 -4.63 -5.91 12.57
C ALA A 83 -3.22 -5.33 12.30
N ALA A 84 -2.21 -6.19 12.18
CA ALA A 84 -0.86 -5.77 11.79
C ALA A 84 -0.83 -5.11 10.41
N ALA A 85 -1.46 -5.73 9.40
CA ALA A 85 -1.56 -5.16 8.05
C ALA A 85 -2.29 -3.80 8.05
N TRP A 86 -3.37 -3.69 8.82
CA TRP A 86 -4.13 -2.44 8.96
C TRP A 86 -3.30 -1.32 9.58
N LEU A 87 -2.46 -1.62 10.60
CA LEU A 87 -1.54 -0.64 11.19
C LEU A 87 -0.45 -0.23 10.21
N LEU A 88 0.12 -1.18 9.45
CA LEU A 88 1.15 -0.89 8.44
C LEU A 88 0.62 0.02 7.33
N GLU A 89 -0.59 -0.25 6.83
CA GLU A 89 -1.25 0.56 5.81
C GLU A 89 -1.46 2.01 6.24
N ARG A 90 -1.74 2.26 7.53
CA ARG A 90 -1.91 3.63 8.06
C ARG A 90 -0.62 4.31 8.44
N ARG A 91 0.36 3.56 8.97
CA ARG A 91 1.65 4.12 9.38
C ARG A 91 2.48 4.52 8.17
N ASN A 92 2.52 3.67 7.15
CA ASN A 92 3.31 3.84 5.94
C ASN A 92 2.46 3.56 4.69
N PRO A 93 1.51 4.45 4.33
CA PRO A 93 0.60 4.20 3.22
C PRO A 93 1.31 4.06 1.87
N GLU A 94 2.43 4.74 1.65
CA GLU A 94 3.16 4.64 0.37
C GLU A 94 3.68 3.22 0.06
N GLU A 95 4.02 2.48 1.10
CA GLU A 95 4.62 1.15 0.98
C GLU A 95 3.56 0.04 1.03
N TYR A 96 2.65 0.12 2.01
CA TYR A 96 1.73 -0.97 2.35
C TYR A 96 0.29 -0.74 1.90
N ALA A 97 -0.11 0.48 1.52
CA ALA A 97 -1.46 0.68 1.02
C ALA A 97 -1.65 -0.05 -0.31
N ARG A 98 -2.90 -0.41 -0.59
CA ARG A 98 -3.27 -1.01 -1.86
C ARG A 98 -3.00 -0.01 -2.99
N LYS A 99 -1.97 -0.30 -3.78
CA LYS A 99 -1.64 0.50 -4.97
C LYS A 99 -2.75 0.27 -6.01
N PRO A 100 -3.37 1.33 -6.56
CA PRO A 100 -4.32 1.15 -7.63
C PRO A 100 -3.60 0.49 -8.82
N VAL A 101 -4.30 -0.35 -9.57
CA VAL A 101 -3.74 -1.20 -10.64
C VAL A 101 -2.98 -0.37 -11.70
N ASN A 102 -3.34 0.91 -11.83
CA ASN A 102 -2.78 1.84 -12.81
C ASN A 102 -1.73 2.81 -12.24
N ALA A 103 -1.31 2.65 -10.98
CA ALA A 103 -0.25 3.49 -10.40
C ALA A 103 1.13 2.83 -10.52
N THR A 104 2.04 3.55 -11.17
CA THR A 104 3.47 3.22 -11.15
C THR A 104 4.05 3.52 -9.76
N SER A 105 4.94 2.68 -9.25
CA SER A 105 5.59 2.96 -7.97
C SER A 105 6.49 4.19 -8.08
N ALA A 106 6.44 5.06 -7.06
CA ALA A 106 7.26 6.28 -7.02
C ALA A 106 8.77 5.97 -7.21
N LYS A 107 9.24 4.84 -6.67
CA LYS A 107 10.61 4.34 -6.87
C LYS A 107 10.92 4.13 -8.35
N LYS A 108 10.04 3.46 -9.11
CA LYS A 108 10.25 3.23 -10.55
C LYS A 108 10.25 4.53 -11.35
N VAL A 109 9.36 5.47 -11.01
CA VAL A 109 9.35 6.80 -11.64
C VAL A 109 10.64 7.55 -11.35
N ALA A 110 11.10 7.57 -10.10
CA ALA A 110 12.35 8.21 -9.72
C ALA A 110 13.57 7.60 -10.43
N THR A 111 13.64 6.27 -10.53
CA THR A 111 14.68 5.57 -11.30
C THR A 111 14.64 5.94 -12.78
N ALA A 112 13.47 5.93 -13.41
CA ALA A 112 13.33 6.32 -14.81
C ALA A 112 13.75 7.77 -15.07
N LEU A 113 13.35 8.70 -14.20
CA LEU A 113 13.75 10.10 -14.30
C LEU A 113 15.25 10.29 -14.09
N ARG A 114 15.86 9.54 -13.18
CA ARG A 114 17.31 9.54 -12.97
C ARG A 114 18.06 9.08 -14.22
N PHE A 115 17.61 8.01 -14.87
CA PHE A 115 18.21 7.57 -16.13
C PHE A 115 18.10 8.63 -17.23
N VAL A 116 16.95 9.29 -17.36
CA VAL A 116 16.78 10.41 -18.32
C VAL A 116 17.72 11.56 -18.00
N GLN A 117 17.91 11.90 -16.72
CA GLN A 117 18.86 12.93 -16.30
C GLN A 117 20.30 12.56 -16.62
N GLU A 118 20.73 11.33 -16.32
CA GLU A 118 22.09 10.85 -16.60
C GLU A 118 22.39 10.89 -18.11
N MET A 119 21.46 10.40 -18.94
CA MET A 119 21.58 10.47 -20.40
C MET A 119 21.63 11.91 -20.93
N ALA A 120 20.85 12.82 -20.35
CA ALA A 120 20.86 14.23 -20.75
C ALA A 120 22.18 14.93 -20.39
N LEU A 121 22.78 14.59 -19.24
CA LEU A 121 24.08 15.12 -18.83
C LEU A 121 25.23 14.58 -19.67
N GLU A 122 25.13 13.32 -20.13
CA GLU A 122 26.12 12.73 -21.05
C GLU A 122 26.05 13.36 -22.45
N ALA A 123 24.84 13.65 -22.95
CA ALA A 123 24.65 14.23 -24.28
C ALA A 123 25.01 15.73 -24.36
N VAL A 124 24.95 16.46 -23.24
CA VAL A 124 25.15 17.92 -23.20
C VAL A 124 26.56 18.25 -22.68
N PRO A 125 27.35 19.10 -23.38
CA PRO A 125 28.64 19.55 -22.87
C PRO A 125 28.54 20.24 -21.51
N ALA A 126 29.58 20.10 -20.68
CA ALA A 126 29.61 20.60 -19.30
C ALA A 126 29.30 22.10 -19.18
N GLU A 127 29.69 22.90 -20.18
CA GLU A 127 29.45 24.35 -20.24
C GLU A 127 27.96 24.73 -20.21
N PHE A 128 27.07 23.83 -20.66
CA PHE A 128 25.63 24.08 -20.75
C PHE A 128 24.81 23.43 -19.63
N HIS A 129 25.44 22.69 -18.70
CA HIS A 129 24.71 21.97 -17.64
C HIS A 129 23.89 22.93 -16.78
N GLU A 130 24.41 24.10 -16.40
CA GLU A 130 23.67 25.09 -15.62
C GLU A 130 22.42 25.62 -16.36
N VAL A 131 22.56 25.87 -17.66
CA VAL A 131 21.46 26.37 -18.49
C VAL A 131 20.39 25.29 -18.64
N LEU A 132 20.81 24.03 -18.83
CA LEU A 132 19.93 22.87 -18.89
C LEU A 132 19.15 22.71 -17.58
N TYR A 133 19.82 22.75 -16.43
CA TYR A 133 19.16 22.63 -15.13
C TYR A 133 18.09 23.72 -14.92
N LYS A 134 18.39 24.97 -15.29
CA LYS A 134 17.41 26.07 -15.19
C LYS A 134 16.18 25.83 -16.07
N HIS A 135 16.37 25.34 -17.30
CA HIS A 135 15.26 25.03 -18.21
C HIS A 135 14.44 23.84 -17.72
N VAL A 136 15.08 22.76 -17.28
CA VAL A 136 14.40 21.58 -16.73
C VAL A 136 13.60 21.96 -15.48
N GLN A 137 14.16 22.76 -14.58
CA GLN A 137 13.44 23.24 -13.40
C GLN A 137 12.24 24.11 -13.77
N ALA A 138 12.39 25.04 -14.73
CA ALA A 138 11.29 25.88 -15.19
C ALA A 138 10.16 25.05 -15.84
N ALA A 139 10.52 24.04 -16.64
CA ALA A 139 9.56 23.12 -17.27
C ALA A 139 8.85 22.23 -16.23
N ILE A 140 9.57 21.76 -15.20
CA ILE A 140 8.97 21.05 -14.06
C ILE A 140 7.97 21.96 -13.37
N ASP A 141 8.37 23.19 -13.00
CA ASP A 141 7.48 24.14 -12.33
C ASP A 141 6.22 24.44 -13.17
N GLU A 142 6.34 24.56 -14.49
CA GLU A 142 5.23 24.75 -15.41
C GLU A 142 4.31 23.51 -15.46
N ALA A 143 4.88 22.31 -15.63
CA ALA A 143 4.12 21.06 -15.62
C ALA A 143 3.35 20.88 -14.31
N PHE A 144 3.97 21.17 -13.16
CA PHE A 144 3.32 21.11 -11.86
C PHE A 144 2.18 22.12 -11.75
N ARG A 145 2.32 23.35 -12.28
CA ARG A 145 1.23 24.34 -12.31
C ARG A 145 0.04 23.85 -13.13
N HIS A 146 0.27 23.13 -14.23
CA HIS A 146 -0.79 22.59 -15.08
C HIS A 146 -1.45 21.34 -14.49
N CYS A 147 -0.66 20.41 -13.93
CA CYS A 147 -1.19 19.17 -13.36
C CYS A 147 -1.83 19.36 -11.99
N PHE A 148 -1.36 20.33 -11.19
CA PHE A 148 -1.80 20.56 -9.82
C PHE A 148 -2.11 22.04 -9.57
N PRO A 149 -3.14 22.62 -10.21
CA PRO A 149 -3.45 24.05 -10.10
C PRO A 149 -3.79 24.50 -8.66
N THR A 150 -4.19 23.57 -7.80
CA THR A 150 -4.52 23.80 -6.38
C THR A 150 -3.32 23.75 -5.44
N MET A 151 -2.16 23.26 -5.89
CA MET A 151 -0.92 23.33 -5.11
C MET A 151 -0.28 24.71 -5.34
N GLY A 152 0.09 25.38 -4.24
CA GLY A 152 0.78 26.66 -4.28
C GLY A 152 2.24 26.50 -4.68
N LYS A 153 3.09 27.45 -4.25
CA LYS A 153 4.54 27.22 -4.27
C LYS A 153 4.81 25.96 -3.45
N TRP A 154 5.74 25.12 -3.90
CA TRP A 154 6.02 23.80 -3.34
C TRP A 154 5.90 23.75 -1.81
N GLY A 155 5.02 22.89 -1.28
CA GLY A 155 4.79 22.73 0.17
C GLY A 155 3.79 23.71 0.81
N THR A 156 3.24 24.68 0.07
CA THR A 156 2.14 25.53 0.56
C THR A 156 0.85 25.18 -0.19
N PRO A 157 -0.13 24.50 0.44
CA PRO A 157 -1.42 24.31 -0.20
C PRO A 157 -2.05 25.68 -0.45
N LYS A 158 -2.51 25.92 -1.68
CA LYS A 158 -3.17 27.16 -2.11
C LYS A 158 -4.66 27.18 -1.72
N PHE A 159 -5.06 26.40 -0.72
CA PHE A 159 -6.42 26.47 -0.24
C PHE A 159 -6.62 27.89 0.32
N PRO A 160 -7.51 28.72 -0.26
CA PRO A 160 -8.04 29.82 0.53
C PRO A 160 -8.53 29.17 1.81
N ARG A 161 -8.15 29.68 2.97
CA ARG A 161 -8.78 29.27 4.23
C ARG A 161 -10.27 29.51 4.00
N LEU A 162 -11.01 28.47 3.64
CA LEU A 162 -12.45 28.55 3.63
C LEU A 162 -12.78 28.97 5.05
N PRO A 163 -13.54 30.07 5.25
CA PRO A 163 -13.95 30.46 6.58
C PRO A 163 -14.57 29.21 7.20
N LEU A 164 -13.92 28.69 8.25
CA LEU A 164 -14.29 27.46 8.94
C LEU A 164 -15.59 27.64 9.75
N GLU A 165 -16.39 28.66 9.41
CA GLU A 165 -17.77 28.83 9.83
C GLU A 165 -18.65 27.87 9.04
N THR A 166 -18.38 26.56 9.15
CA THR A 166 -19.47 25.60 9.05
C THR A 166 -20.20 25.63 10.39
N PRO A 167 -21.43 26.19 10.48
CA PRO A 167 -22.19 26.35 11.74
C PRO A 167 -22.60 25.01 12.39
N LEU A 168 -22.05 23.87 11.97
CA LEU A 168 -22.21 22.57 12.61
C LEU A 168 -21.10 22.21 13.61
N ALA A 169 -19.96 22.92 13.60
CA ALA A 169 -18.87 22.64 14.57
C ALA A 169 -19.10 23.30 15.95
N ASP A 170 -20.04 24.24 16.05
CA ASP A 170 -20.47 24.84 17.32
C ASP A 170 -21.68 24.13 17.96
N VAL A 171 -21.98 22.89 17.54
CA VAL A 171 -22.81 22.03 18.38
C VAL A 171 -21.98 21.68 19.61
N GLN A 172 -22.27 22.44 20.67
CA GLN A 172 -21.80 22.28 22.05
C GLN A 172 -21.44 20.83 22.41
N PRO A 173 -20.45 20.60 23.29
CA PRO A 173 -20.38 19.37 24.05
C PRO A 173 -21.66 19.24 24.90
N CYS A 174 -22.69 18.62 24.32
CA CYS A 174 -23.94 18.33 24.99
C CYS A 174 -23.68 17.20 25.99
N ASN A 175 -23.40 17.59 27.23
CA ASN A 175 -23.48 16.75 28.44
C ASN A 175 -24.94 16.31 28.75
N GLN A 176 -25.75 16.04 27.73
CA GLN A 176 -27.14 15.58 27.86
C GLN A 176 -27.36 14.36 26.95
N ARG A 177 -26.80 13.24 27.37
CA ARG A 177 -27.23 11.90 26.94
C ARG A 177 -27.64 11.07 28.16
N GLU A 178 -28.47 11.63 29.02
CA GLU A 178 -29.21 10.88 30.05
C GLU A 178 -30.64 11.42 30.17
N ALA A 179 -31.46 11.13 29.17
CA ALA A 179 -32.92 11.00 29.29
C ALA A 179 -33.49 10.90 27.85
N ASN A 180 -34.30 9.88 27.59
CA ASN A 180 -35.02 9.61 26.33
C ASN A 180 -34.29 8.77 25.28
N VAL A 181 -33.85 7.57 25.66
CA VAL A 181 -34.01 6.42 24.77
C VAL A 181 -35.47 5.95 24.91
N ARG A 182 -36.37 6.54 24.10
CA ARG A 182 -37.63 5.85 23.78
C ARG A 182 -37.28 4.71 22.85
N ILE A 183 -37.34 3.50 23.39
CA ILE A 183 -37.35 2.24 22.64
C ILE A 183 -38.45 2.37 21.58
N LEU A 184 -38.05 2.48 20.32
CA LEU A 184 -38.97 2.36 19.19
C LEU A 184 -39.14 0.86 18.94
N PRO A 185 -40.37 0.31 19.01
CA PRO A 185 -40.60 -1.09 18.73
C PRO A 185 -40.43 -1.38 17.23
N ASP A 186 -39.90 -2.56 16.96
CA ASP A 186 -39.95 -3.27 15.69
C ASP A 186 -41.32 -3.15 15.00
N CYS A 187 -41.33 -2.53 13.83
CA CYS A 187 -42.30 -2.72 12.76
C CYS A 187 -41.44 -2.78 11.49
N GLY A 188 -41.29 -3.92 10.82
CA GLY A 188 -42.38 -4.73 10.29
C GLY A 188 -42.58 -4.32 8.82
N ASP A 189 -42.20 -5.22 7.92
CA ASP A 189 -42.40 -5.16 6.47
C ASP A 189 -43.69 -4.44 6.04
N ALA A 190 -43.56 -3.36 5.26
CA ALA A 190 -44.56 -2.97 4.27
C ALA A 190 -44.07 -1.84 3.35
N LEU A 191 -44.06 -2.16 2.05
CA LEU A 191 -44.42 -1.29 0.93
C LEU A 191 -43.42 -0.20 0.48
N ARG A 192 -42.83 -0.50 -0.69
CA ARG A 192 -42.27 0.46 -1.66
C ARG A 192 -43.23 1.64 -1.90
N PRO A 193 -42.73 2.89 -1.89
CA PRO A 193 -43.34 3.98 -2.63
C PRO A 193 -42.71 4.09 -4.01
N SER A 194 -43.60 4.18 -4.99
CA SER A 194 -43.41 4.48 -6.41
C SER A 194 -42.64 5.78 -6.67
N SER A 195 -41.79 5.71 -7.68
CA SER A 195 -41.07 6.81 -8.34
C SER A 195 -42.01 7.94 -8.80
N PRO A 196 -41.64 9.22 -8.66
CA PRO A 196 -42.32 10.30 -9.36
C PRO A 196 -41.78 10.43 -10.79
N THR A 197 -42.67 10.17 -11.74
CA THR A 197 -42.61 10.54 -13.16
C THR A 197 -42.21 12.00 -13.34
N THR A 198 -41.11 12.24 -14.05
CA THR A 198 -40.69 13.56 -14.54
C THR A 198 -41.10 13.70 -16.01
N PRO A 199 -41.67 14.84 -16.44
CA PRO A 199 -42.09 15.05 -17.83
C PRO A 199 -40.92 15.36 -18.78
N PRO A 200 -41.06 15.09 -20.09
CA PRO A 200 -40.08 15.44 -21.10
C PRO A 200 -40.43 16.78 -21.76
N SER A 201 -39.72 17.85 -21.40
CA SER A 201 -39.66 19.11 -22.16
C SER A 201 -38.40 19.86 -21.77
N ASP A 202 -37.41 19.93 -22.66
CA ASP A 202 -37.06 21.20 -23.30
C ASP A 202 -35.84 21.04 -24.21
N VAL A 203 -36.14 21.23 -25.49
CA VAL A 203 -35.22 21.41 -26.59
C VAL A 203 -34.68 22.85 -26.53
N ALA A 204 -33.39 22.98 -26.85
CA ALA A 204 -32.72 24.19 -27.33
C ALA A 204 -32.37 25.28 -26.30
N LEU A 205 -31.13 25.22 -25.80
CA LEU A 205 -30.19 26.36 -25.88
C LEU A 205 -28.75 25.83 -25.71
N ARG A 206 -28.19 25.30 -26.80
CA ARG A 206 -26.74 25.04 -26.89
C ARG A 206 -26.04 26.40 -26.89
N SER A 207 -25.38 26.71 -25.78
CA SER A 207 -24.60 27.92 -25.60
C SER A 207 -23.45 27.99 -26.64
N PRO A 208 -23.27 29.12 -27.36
CA PRO A 208 -22.28 29.25 -28.44
C PRO A 208 -20.81 29.25 -27.98
N VAL A 209 -20.55 29.21 -26.68
CA VAL A 209 -19.21 29.28 -26.08
C VAL A 209 -18.31 28.10 -26.49
N GLY A 210 -18.88 26.93 -26.79
CA GLY A 210 -18.09 25.75 -27.18
C GLY A 210 -17.48 25.80 -28.59
N ARG A 211 -17.88 26.72 -29.47
CA ARG A 211 -17.35 26.78 -30.85
C ARG A 211 -16.01 27.51 -30.94
N VAL A 212 -15.77 28.50 -30.08
CA VAL A 212 -14.53 29.28 -30.07
C VAL A 212 -13.38 28.43 -29.51
N GLU A 213 -13.61 27.76 -28.37
CA GLU A 213 -12.61 26.85 -27.79
C GLU A 213 -12.26 25.67 -28.70
N ALA A 214 -13.23 25.17 -29.47
CA ALA A 214 -12.99 24.10 -30.43
C ALA A 214 -12.09 24.57 -31.59
N ALA A 215 -12.29 25.80 -32.08
CA ALA A 215 -11.46 26.37 -33.14
C ALA A 215 -10.03 26.65 -32.66
N GLU A 216 -9.85 27.13 -31.43
CA GLU A 216 -8.52 27.35 -30.85
C GLU A 216 -7.74 26.04 -30.67
N ARG A 217 -8.38 24.97 -30.19
CA ARG A 217 -7.75 23.65 -30.08
C ARG A 217 -7.35 23.08 -31.44
N GLN A 218 -8.20 23.27 -32.45
CA GLN A 218 -7.91 22.82 -33.80
C GLN A 218 -6.74 23.61 -34.43
N ALA A 219 -6.65 24.92 -34.19
CA ALA A 219 -5.53 25.75 -34.63
C ALA A 219 -4.21 25.33 -33.95
N GLN A 220 -4.23 25.05 -32.63
CA GLN A 220 -3.06 24.56 -31.90
C GLN A 220 -2.59 23.18 -32.40
N GLU A 221 -3.51 22.29 -32.75
CA GLU A 221 -3.16 20.97 -33.29
C GLU A 221 -2.52 21.07 -34.68
N VAL A 222 -3.02 21.94 -35.55
CA VAL A 222 -2.42 22.21 -36.87
C VAL A 222 -1.02 22.81 -36.72
N ALA A 223 -0.82 23.77 -35.80
CA ALA A 223 0.49 24.35 -35.54
C ALA A 223 1.50 23.31 -35.01
N ARG A 224 1.08 22.42 -34.11
CA ARG A 224 1.91 21.30 -33.64
C ARG A 224 2.30 20.35 -34.76
N ARG A 225 1.36 19.99 -35.64
CA ARG A 225 1.64 19.11 -36.78
C ARG A 225 2.63 19.76 -37.76
N ALA A 226 2.51 21.07 -37.99
CA ALA A 226 3.46 21.81 -38.83
C ALA A 226 4.87 21.81 -38.23
N ALA A 227 5.02 22.08 -36.92
CA ALA A 227 6.31 22.06 -36.24
C ALA A 227 6.99 20.68 -36.28
N VAL A 228 6.20 19.60 -36.13
CA VAL A 228 6.73 18.23 -36.25
C VAL A 228 7.17 17.91 -37.68
N ALA A 229 6.45 18.40 -38.70
CA ALA A 229 6.85 18.21 -40.10
C ALA A 229 8.15 18.95 -40.44
N GLU A 230 8.34 20.16 -39.89
CA GLU A 230 9.57 20.93 -40.04
C GLU A 230 10.77 20.25 -39.37
N LEU A 231 10.60 19.74 -38.15
CA LEU A 231 11.64 18.94 -37.47
C LEU A 231 12.03 17.70 -38.26
N LYS A 232 11.06 16.99 -38.87
CA LYS A 232 11.34 15.85 -39.74
C LYS A 232 12.15 16.25 -40.97
N ARG A 233 11.86 17.42 -41.58
CA ARG A 233 12.62 17.94 -42.71
C ARG A 233 14.06 18.23 -42.34
N LEU A 234 14.28 18.92 -41.23
CA LEU A 234 15.63 19.20 -40.73
C LEU A 234 16.40 17.91 -40.44
N LEU A 235 15.74 16.89 -39.90
CA LEU A 235 16.37 15.59 -39.64
C LEU A 235 16.74 14.85 -40.93
N THR A 236 15.91 14.93 -41.98
CA THR A 236 16.24 14.35 -43.28
C THR A 236 17.33 15.11 -44.02
N GLU A 237 17.39 16.45 -43.87
CA GLU A 237 18.44 17.28 -44.48
C GLU A 237 19.78 17.12 -43.75
N GLN A 238 19.77 16.82 -42.44
CA GLN A 238 20.96 16.51 -41.64
C GLN A 238 21.39 15.05 -41.69
N SER A 239 20.81 14.21 -42.55
CA SER A 239 21.35 12.87 -42.83
C SER A 239 22.33 12.98 -44.00
N PRO A 240 23.65 13.19 -43.77
CA PRO A 240 24.62 13.25 -44.84
C PRO A 240 24.66 11.89 -45.56
N ALA A 241 24.64 11.97 -46.89
CA ALA A 241 24.77 10.87 -47.84
C ALA A 241 26.20 10.26 -47.84
N GLU A 242 26.77 9.99 -46.66
CA GLU A 242 28.12 9.48 -46.48
C GLU A 242 28.14 7.98 -46.18
N LEU A 243 27.56 7.17 -47.06
CA LEU A 243 27.91 5.75 -47.22
C LEU A 243 27.62 5.42 -48.70
N SER A 244 28.52 5.00 -49.58
CA SER A 244 29.86 4.43 -49.47
C SER A 244 30.43 4.32 -50.91
N PRO A 245 31.71 4.65 -51.18
CA PRO A 245 32.31 4.37 -52.47
C PRO A 245 32.77 2.91 -52.50
N LYS A 246 32.06 2.04 -53.23
CA LYS A 246 32.56 0.70 -53.56
C LYS A 246 32.76 0.55 -55.07
N THR A 247 34.02 0.65 -55.43
CA THR A 247 34.68 0.16 -56.62
C THR A 247 34.32 -1.31 -56.90
N ARG A 248 33.92 -1.65 -58.13
CA ARG A 248 34.70 -2.54 -59.03
C ARG A 248 34.03 -2.74 -60.39
N GLU A 249 34.90 -2.74 -61.39
CA GLU A 249 34.71 -3.10 -62.78
C GLU A 249 34.06 -4.49 -62.95
N ALA A 250 33.08 -4.59 -63.85
CA ALA A 250 32.89 -5.77 -64.69
C ALA A 250 32.06 -5.43 -65.95
N THR A 251 32.64 -5.85 -67.07
CA THR A 251 32.23 -5.85 -68.48
C THR A 251 30.76 -6.22 -68.76
N PRO A 252 30.11 -5.63 -69.79
CA PRO A 252 28.77 -6.07 -70.21
C PRO A 252 28.88 -7.30 -71.11
N VAL A 253 28.34 -8.43 -70.64
CA VAL A 253 27.97 -9.57 -71.50
C VAL A 253 26.45 -9.59 -71.56
N ALA A 254 25.93 -9.32 -72.75
CA ALA A 254 24.54 -9.52 -73.10
C ALA A 254 24.20 -11.01 -73.02
N CYS A 255 23.30 -11.37 -72.10
CA CYS A 255 22.59 -12.63 -72.14
C CYS A 255 21.10 -12.34 -71.94
N ASP A 256 20.32 -12.90 -72.85
CA ASP A 256 18.89 -12.74 -72.96
C ASP A 256 18.15 -13.11 -71.67
N THR A 257 17.19 -12.25 -71.32
CA THR A 257 16.15 -12.45 -70.32
C THR A 257 15.41 -13.77 -70.53
N PRO A 258 15.48 -14.75 -69.61
CA PRO A 258 14.50 -15.81 -69.54
C PRO A 258 13.18 -15.27 -68.94
N PRO A 259 12.02 -15.88 -69.27
CA PRO A 259 10.73 -15.46 -68.77
C PRO A 259 10.68 -15.59 -67.24
N VAL A 260 10.30 -14.48 -66.59
CA VAL A 260 10.06 -14.41 -65.14
C VAL A 260 8.90 -15.33 -64.80
N ASP A 261 9.21 -16.46 -64.15
CA ASP A 261 8.20 -17.35 -63.58
C ASP A 261 7.60 -16.68 -62.33
N PRO A 262 6.28 -16.45 -62.25
CA PRO A 262 5.63 -15.73 -61.15
C PRO A 262 5.63 -16.50 -59.80
N LEU A 263 6.31 -17.64 -59.73
CA LEU A 263 6.45 -18.46 -58.51
C LEU A 263 7.74 -18.20 -57.73
N TYR A 264 8.65 -17.35 -58.21
CA TYR A 264 9.91 -17.05 -57.51
C TYR A 264 9.79 -15.88 -56.50
N VAL A 265 8.78 -15.01 -56.66
CA VAL A 265 8.55 -13.85 -55.77
C VAL A 265 8.08 -14.27 -54.37
N SER A 266 7.50 -15.46 -54.22
CA SER A 266 7.02 -15.97 -52.93
C SER A 266 8.09 -16.54 -52.01
N PHE A 267 9.34 -16.74 -52.47
CA PHE A 267 10.43 -17.23 -51.62
C PHE A 267 11.15 -16.09 -50.89
N GLU A 268 11.38 -14.95 -51.55
CA GLU A 268 12.03 -13.78 -50.94
C GLU A 268 11.14 -13.10 -49.88
N GLU A 269 9.81 -13.06 -50.09
CA GLU A 269 8.86 -12.62 -49.06
C GLU A 269 8.85 -13.55 -47.84
N GLY A 270 9.09 -14.85 -48.05
CA GLY A 270 9.19 -15.84 -46.96
C GLY A 270 10.42 -15.63 -46.07
N GLU A 271 11.57 -15.28 -46.64
CA GLU A 271 12.80 -15.00 -45.88
C GLU A 271 12.71 -13.70 -45.07
N ALA A 272 12.04 -12.67 -45.61
CA ALA A 272 11.80 -11.42 -44.89
C ALA A 272 10.90 -11.63 -43.65
N VAL A 273 9.86 -12.47 -43.76
CA VAL A 273 8.99 -12.79 -42.61
C VAL A 273 9.73 -13.62 -41.56
N LEU A 274 10.58 -14.56 -41.97
CA LEU A 274 11.37 -15.38 -41.05
C LEU A 274 12.41 -14.56 -40.28
N THR A 275 13.10 -13.63 -40.95
CA THR A 275 14.07 -12.73 -40.30
C THR A 275 13.40 -11.76 -39.33
N GLN A 276 12.24 -11.22 -39.69
CA GLN A 276 11.46 -10.38 -38.79
C GLN A 276 10.99 -11.15 -37.53
N GLN A 277 10.52 -12.39 -37.72
CA GLN A 277 10.09 -13.24 -36.60
C GLN A 277 11.25 -13.64 -35.68
N ALA A 278 12.46 -13.85 -36.23
CA ALA A 278 13.66 -14.11 -35.43
C ALA A 278 14.03 -12.90 -34.56
N HIS A 279 13.98 -11.69 -35.13
CA HIS A 279 14.27 -10.46 -34.40
C HIS A 279 13.26 -10.21 -33.26
N GLU A 280 11.97 -10.45 -33.49
CA GLU A 280 10.96 -10.35 -32.42
C GLU A 280 11.20 -11.34 -31.28
N ARG A 281 11.68 -12.56 -31.57
CA ARG A 281 12.02 -13.56 -30.54
C ARG A 281 13.19 -13.10 -29.69
N GLU A 282 14.22 -12.54 -30.31
CA GLU A 282 15.39 -12.01 -29.62
C GLU A 282 15.04 -10.82 -28.71
N GLN A 283 14.17 -9.91 -29.17
CA GLN A 283 13.65 -8.81 -28.34
C GLN A 283 12.84 -9.33 -27.15
N ARG A 284 11.99 -10.34 -27.33
CA ARG A 284 11.22 -10.97 -26.24
C ARG A 284 12.15 -11.64 -25.23
N GLN A 285 13.20 -12.31 -25.70
CA GLN A 285 14.18 -12.96 -24.84
C GLN A 285 14.98 -11.94 -24.02
N SER A 286 15.45 -10.87 -24.66
CA SER A 286 16.13 -9.75 -24.00
C SER A 286 15.26 -9.09 -22.92
N HIS A 287 13.97 -8.89 -23.20
CA HIS A 287 13.02 -8.34 -22.22
C HIS A 287 12.77 -9.29 -21.03
N LEU A 288 12.75 -10.60 -21.26
CA LEU A 288 12.63 -11.59 -20.19
C LEU A 288 13.90 -11.65 -19.31
N GLU A 289 15.08 -11.56 -19.91
CA GLU A 289 16.34 -11.50 -19.17
C GLU A 289 16.45 -10.23 -18.32
N PHE A 290 16.06 -9.08 -18.87
CA PHE A 290 15.99 -7.83 -18.11
C PHE A 290 15.04 -7.94 -16.90
N ARG A 291 13.86 -8.54 -17.08
CA ARG A 291 12.92 -8.79 -15.96
C ARG A 291 13.52 -9.72 -14.91
N ARG A 292 14.19 -10.79 -15.31
CA ARG A 292 14.85 -11.72 -14.37
C ARG A 292 15.95 -11.01 -13.57
N ALA A 293 16.80 -10.22 -14.23
CA ALA A 293 17.84 -9.45 -13.56
C ALA A 293 17.26 -8.46 -12.53
N PHE A 294 16.11 -7.85 -12.86
CA PHE A 294 15.42 -6.93 -11.95
C PHE A 294 14.82 -7.66 -10.74
N ASP A 295 14.14 -8.79 -10.95
CA ASP A 295 13.57 -9.60 -9.89
C ASP A 295 14.65 -10.18 -8.96
N ASP A 296 15.81 -10.58 -9.51
CA ASP A 296 16.97 -11.06 -8.74
C ASP A 296 17.58 -9.94 -7.88
N ALA A 297 17.63 -8.71 -8.39
CA ALA A 297 18.11 -7.55 -7.64
C ALA A 297 17.15 -7.17 -6.49
N GLU A 298 15.84 -7.35 -6.65
CA GLU A 298 14.88 -7.14 -5.56
C GLU A 298 14.97 -8.24 -4.48
N GLN A 299 15.26 -9.48 -4.86
CA GLN A 299 15.38 -10.60 -3.90
C GLN A 299 16.71 -10.62 -3.14
N ARG A 300 17.75 -9.98 -3.69
CA ARG A 300 19.05 -9.81 -3.05
C ARG A 300 19.31 -8.33 -2.83
N PRO A 301 18.64 -7.67 -1.86
CA PRO A 301 19.13 -6.39 -1.40
C PRO A 301 20.58 -6.62 -0.98
N CYS A 302 21.53 -5.97 -1.64
CA CYS A 302 22.95 -6.08 -1.34
C CYS A 302 23.19 -5.58 0.09
N VAL A 303 23.00 -6.45 1.07
CA VAL A 303 23.39 -6.25 2.45
C VAL A 303 24.86 -6.62 2.50
N PHE A 304 25.71 -5.68 2.10
CA PHE A 304 27.15 -5.75 2.32
C PHE A 304 27.40 -5.50 3.82
N PHE A 305 27.17 -6.53 4.64
CA PHE A 305 27.72 -6.62 5.99
C PHE A 305 28.60 -7.87 6.07
N PRO A 306 29.87 -7.76 6.45
CA PRO A 306 30.71 -8.93 6.69
C PRO A 306 30.17 -9.69 7.90
N SER A 307 29.71 -10.92 7.66
CA SER A 307 29.18 -11.83 8.67
C SER A 307 30.32 -12.67 9.26
N THR A 308 30.65 -12.40 10.52
CA THR A 308 31.29 -13.36 11.42
C THR A 308 30.47 -13.45 12.70
N ALA A 309 29.42 -14.26 12.69
CA ALA A 309 28.93 -15.04 13.83
C ALA A 309 27.71 -15.86 13.39
N ALA A 310 27.87 -17.18 13.35
CA ALA A 310 26.78 -18.12 13.15
C ALA A 310 25.86 -18.13 14.39
N VAL A 311 24.93 -17.17 14.44
CA VAL A 311 23.82 -17.17 15.40
C VAL A 311 22.82 -18.22 14.95
N GLN A 312 22.70 -19.30 15.73
CA GLN A 312 21.66 -20.32 15.52
C GLN A 312 20.29 -19.63 15.58
N GLN A 313 19.60 -19.58 14.44
CA GLN A 313 18.27 -19.01 14.40
C GLN A 313 17.32 -19.84 15.28
N PRO A 314 16.50 -19.20 16.14
CA PRO A 314 15.53 -19.91 16.95
C PRO A 314 14.55 -20.67 16.03
N PRO A 315 14.15 -21.90 16.40
CA PRO A 315 13.27 -22.72 15.57
C PRO A 315 11.94 -22.00 15.34
N LYS A 316 11.54 -21.91 14.06
CA LYS A 316 10.31 -21.24 13.64
C LYS A 316 9.11 -21.71 14.49
N PRO A 317 8.25 -20.80 14.99
CA PRO A 317 7.19 -21.12 15.95
C PRO A 317 6.19 -22.20 15.48
N GLY A 318 6.08 -22.46 14.18
CA GLY A 318 5.28 -23.57 13.63
C GLY A 318 5.84 -24.97 13.93
N ALA A 319 7.15 -25.13 14.06
CA ALA A 319 7.79 -26.44 14.26
C ALA A 319 7.42 -27.06 15.63
N ARG A 320 7.39 -26.24 16.69
CA ARG A 320 7.02 -26.68 18.05
C ARG A 320 5.57 -27.18 18.13
N ARG A 321 4.65 -26.62 17.34
CA ARG A 321 3.24 -27.04 17.32
C ARG A 321 3.09 -28.40 16.64
N GLN A 322 3.78 -28.63 15.53
CA GLN A 322 3.78 -29.93 14.85
C GLN A 322 4.42 -31.02 15.71
N GLU A 323 5.50 -30.71 16.42
CA GLU A 323 6.17 -31.63 17.34
C GLU A 323 5.25 -32.03 18.49
N ARG A 324 4.56 -31.06 19.12
CA ARG A 324 3.54 -31.34 20.16
C ARG A 324 2.38 -32.19 19.64
N GLN A 325 1.95 -31.98 18.39
CA GLN A 325 0.91 -32.81 17.78
C GLN A 325 1.38 -34.24 17.53
N LYS A 326 2.62 -34.42 17.02
CA LYS A 326 3.23 -35.74 16.82
C LYS A 326 3.40 -36.48 18.16
N ALA A 327 3.84 -35.80 19.21
CA ALA A 327 3.96 -36.37 20.56
C ALA A 327 2.61 -36.86 21.11
N ARG A 328 1.55 -36.03 21.00
CA ARG A 328 0.19 -36.42 21.43
C ARG A 328 -0.37 -37.60 20.61
N ALA A 329 -0.08 -37.65 19.31
CA ALA A 329 -0.51 -38.76 18.46
C ALA A 329 0.22 -40.07 18.85
N ALA A 330 1.53 -40.00 19.13
CA ALA A 330 2.32 -41.14 19.60
C ALA A 330 1.81 -41.66 20.95
N GLU A 331 1.51 -40.77 21.89
CA GLU A 331 0.97 -41.14 23.21
C GLU A 331 -0.39 -41.84 23.10
N LYS A 332 -1.29 -41.33 22.24
CA LYS A 332 -2.59 -41.97 21.97
C LYS A 332 -2.41 -43.37 21.38
N LYS A 333 -1.49 -43.54 20.42
CA LYS A 333 -1.17 -44.85 19.85
C LYS A 333 -0.61 -45.82 20.90
N ALA A 334 0.29 -45.36 21.78
CA ALA A 334 0.85 -46.16 22.85
C ALA A 334 -0.22 -46.62 23.87
N LYS A 335 -1.14 -45.73 24.27
CA LYS A 335 -2.27 -46.07 25.15
C LYS A 335 -3.20 -47.09 24.50
N ALA A 336 -3.51 -46.94 23.22
CA ALA A 336 -4.33 -47.89 22.47
C ALA A 336 -3.68 -49.28 22.37
N ALA A 337 -2.36 -49.32 22.11
CA ALA A 337 -1.60 -50.57 22.07
C ALA A 337 -1.60 -51.30 23.42
N ARG A 338 -1.38 -50.58 24.54
CA ARG A 338 -1.46 -51.15 25.89
C ARG A 338 -2.85 -51.73 26.19
N LYS A 339 -3.92 -51.03 25.80
CA LYS A 339 -5.30 -51.51 25.99
C LYS A 339 -5.58 -52.79 25.17
N ARG A 340 -5.07 -52.87 23.94
CA ARG A 340 -5.17 -54.09 23.11
C ARG A 340 -4.41 -55.26 23.71
N ALA A 341 -3.18 -55.05 24.17
CA ALA A 341 -2.37 -56.08 24.83
C ALA A 341 -3.04 -56.61 26.11
N GLN A 342 -3.63 -55.71 26.92
CA GLN A 342 -4.37 -56.11 28.11
C GLN A 342 -5.63 -56.92 27.76
N ALA A 343 -6.35 -56.55 26.71
CA ALA A 343 -7.52 -57.31 26.24
C ALA A 343 -7.13 -58.70 25.72
N GLN A 344 -5.99 -58.84 25.03
CA GLN A 344 -5.47 -60.14 24.59
C GLN A 344 -5.11 -61.04 25.77
N ARG A 345 -4.44 -60.50 26.81
CA ARG A 345 -4.14 -61.25 28.04
C ARG A 345 -5.40 -61.77 28.74
N ARG A 346 -6.46 -60.95 28.79
CA ARG A 346 -7.77 -61.35 29.35
C ARG A 346 -8.53 -62.38 28.53
N ARG A 347 -8.16 -62.61 27.26
CA ARG A 347 -8.76 -63.66 26.42
C ARG A 347 -7.98 -64.97 26.50
N ALA A 348 -6.72 -64.91 26.91
CA ALA A 348 -5.83 -66.07 27.01
C ALA A 348 -5.84 -66.72 28.40
N ALA A 349 -6.20 -65.94 29.43
CA ALA A 349 -6.58 -66.42 30.76
C ALA A 349 -8.08 -66.71 30.78
#